data_AF-A0A812WF51-F1
#
_entry.id   AF-A0A812WF51-F1
#
_cell.length_a   1.000
_cell.length_b   1.000
_cell.length_c   1.000
_cell.angle_alpha   90.00
_cell.angle_beta   90.00
_cell.angle_gamma   90.00
#
_symmetry.space_group_name_H-M   'P 1'
#
loop_
_entity.id
_entity.type
_entity.pdbx_description
1 polymer ?
#
loop_
_entity_poly.entity_id
_entity_poly.type
_entity_poly.pdbx_seq_one_letter_code
_entity_poly.pdbx_strand_id
1 'polypeptide(L)' 'MIIRKNYGATHFIIGRDMAGTKSTIDGEDFYGAYDAQETGKKYSAELGVTVTHYENMAPPWTSFIFRSL' A
#
# COMPACT_ATOMS: atom_id res chain seq x y z
N MET A 1 -0.47 5.35 9.88
CA MET A 1 -1.42 6.48 9.84
C MET A 1 -1.32 7.38 11.06
N ILE A 2 -1.57 6.90 12.29
CA ILE A 2 -1.59 7.72 13.53
C ILE A 2 -0.31 8.53 13.74
N ILE A 3 0.86 7.91 13.58
CA ILE A 3 2.14 8.61 13.72
C ILE A 3 2.22 9.80 12.77
N ARG A 4 1.78 9.66 11.51
CA ARG A 4 1.85 10.74 10.51
C ARG A 4 0.80 11.82 10.77
N LYS A 5 -0.37 11.45 11.29
CA LYS A 5 -1.37 12.40 11.79
C LYS A 5 -0.78 13.31 12.88
N ASN A 6 -0.04 12.73 13.83
CA ASN A 6 0.58 13.50 14.92
C ASN A 6 1.66 14.48 14.41
N TYR A 7 2.18 14.27 13.20
CA TYR A 7 3.10 15.18 12.51
C TYR A 7 2.38 16.15 11.56
N GLY A 8 1.04 16.25 11.63
CA GLY A 8 0.24 17.19 10.85
C GLY A 8 -0.18 16.71 9.46
N ALA A 9 0.02 15.43 9.11
CA ALA A 9 -0.40 14.92 7.80
C ALA A 9 -1.92 14.77 7.72
N THR A 10 -2.53 15.38 6.70
CA THR A 10 -3.97 15.30 6.39
C THR A 10 -4.31 14.19 5.40
N HIS A 11 -3.33 13.77 4.59
CA HIS A 11 -3.47 12.72 3.60
C HIS A 11 -2.45 11.61 3.86
N PHE A 12 -2.85 10.36 3.66
CA PHE A 12 -2.00 9.20 3.83
C PHE A 12 -2.10 8.28 2.62
N ILE A 13 -0.98 8.03 1.96
CA ILE A 13 -0.92 7.21 0.76
C ILE A 13 -0.58 5.77 1.15
N ILE A 14 -1.38 4.81 0.69
CA ILE A 14 -1.16 3.38 0.91
C ILE A 14 -1.00 2.71 -0.45
N GLY A 15 0.17 2.14 -0.71
CA GLY A 15 0.47 1.37 -1.93
C GLY A 15 0.10 -0.11 -1.81
N ARG A 16 0.45 -0.89 -2.84
CA ARG A 16 0.39 -2.35 -2.79
C ARG A 16 1.39 -2.88 -1.76
N ASP A 17 0.96 -3.83 -0.94
CA ASP A 17 1.81 -4.56 0.01
C ASP A 17 2.49 -3.64 1.06
N MET A 18 1.78 -2.58 1.47
CA MET A 18 2.27 -1.62 2.44
C MET A 18 2.43 -2.28 3.82
N ALA A 19 3.66 -2.32 4.33
CA ALA A 19 4.04 -3.01 5.57
C ALA A 19 3.76 -4.53 5.58
N GLY A 20 3.56 -5.14 4.41
CA GLY A 20 3.50 -6.59 4.29
C GLY A 20 4.90 -7.18 4.39
N THR A 21 5.03 -8.23 5.19
CA THR A 21 6.24 -9.05 5.22
C THR A 21 6.03 -10.20 4.27
N LYS A 22 6.75 -10.21 3.16
CA LYS A 22 6.86 -11.41 2.33
C LYS A 22 7.75 -12.40 3.03
N SER A 23 7.43 -13.68 2.90
CA SER A 23 8.21 -14.85 3.33
C SER A 23 7.82 -15.41 4.69
N THR A 24 6.96 -16.43 4.66
CA THR A 24 7.15 -17.65 5.45
C THR A 24 8.03 -18.64 4.69
N ILE A 25 8.60 -19.63 5.39
CA ILE A 25 9.32 -20.77 4.80
C ILE A 25 8.45 -21.53 3.77
N ASP A 26 7.12 -21.41 3.87
CA ASP A 26 6.13 -22.10 3.06
C ASP A 26 5.66 -21.32 1.81
N GLY A 27 6.20 -20.11 1.57
CA GLY A 27 5.94 -19.34 0.36
C GLY A 27 4.63 -18.54 0.34
N GLU A 28 3.87 -18.52 1.44
CA GLU A 28 2.65 -17.75 1.58
C GLU A 28 2.92 -16.37 2.22
N ASP A 29 2.28 -15.33 1.68
CA ASP A 29 2.36 -13.97 2.19
C ASP A 29 1.50 -13.83 3.47
N PHE A 30 2.03 -13.18 4.50
CA PHE A 30 1.31 -12.99 5.78
C PHE A 30 0.06 -12.10 5.67
N TYR A 31 0.04 -11.22 4.67
CA TYR A 31 -1.03 -10.26 4.42
C TYR A 31 -1.35 -10.21 2.94
N GLY A 32 -2.61 -10.02 2.59
CA GLY A 32 -3.04 -9.77 1.22
C GLY A 32 -2.46 -8.45 0.69
N ALA A 33 -2.21 -8.39 -0.62
CA ALA A 33 -1.56 -7.25 -1.28
C ALA A 33 -2.28 -5.89 -1.09
N TYR A 34 -3.56 -5.90 -0.67
CA TYR A 34 -4.39 -4.72 -0.46
C TYR A 34 -4.97 -4.62 0.96
N ASP A 35 -4.63 -5.53 1.87
CA ASP A 35 -5.20 -5.56 3.23
C ASP A 35 -4.91 -4.28 4.02
N ALA A 36 -3.74 -3.69 3.78
CA ALA A 36 -3.36 -2.40 4.34
C ALA A 36 -4.24 -1.25 3.81
N GLN A 37 -4.71 -1.31 2.56
CA GLN A 37 -5.60 -0.30 1.98
C GLN A 37 -6.99 -0.40 2.59
N GLU A 38 -7.52 -1.61 2.72
CA GLU A 38 -8.85 -1.84 3.31
C GLU A 38 -8.88 -1.45 4.78
N THR A 39 -7.83 -1.82 5.54
CA THR A 39 -7.66 -1.38 6.93
C THR A 39 -7.57 0.16 7.01
N GLY A 40 -6.79 0.78 6.12
CA GLY A 40 -6.67 2.24 6.06
C GLY A 40 -8.00 2.94 5.77
N LYS A 41 -8.78 2.45 4.79
CA LYS A 41 -10.10 2.98 4.45
C LYS A 41 -11.06 2.89 5.63
N LYS A 42 -11.10 1.74 6.32
CA LYS A 42 -11.96 1.51 7.49
C LYS A 42 -11.73 2.53 8.60
N TYR A 43 -10.47 2.83 8.92
CA TYR A 43 -10.11 3.74 10.01
C TYR A 43 -9.85 5.19 9.57
N SER A 44 -9.96 5.50 8.28
CA SER A 44 -9.72 6.84 7.72
C SER A 44 -10.64 7.90 8.33
N ALA A 45 -11.94 7.59 8.45
CA ALA A 45 -12.95 8.49 8.99
C ALA A 45 -12.73 8.76 10.49
N GLU A 46 -12.41 7.72 11.28
CA GLU A 46 -12.13 7.84 12.71
C GLU A 46 -10.86 8.65 12.97
N LEU A 47 -9.82 8.45 12.14
CA LEU A 47 -8.55 9.14 12.31
C LEU A 47 -8.56 10.56 11.74
N GLY A 48 -9.55 10.94 10.93
CA GLY A 48 -9.61 12.25 10.26
C GLY A 48 -8.49 12.43 9.24
N VAL A 49 -8.07 11.35 8.59
CA VAL A 49 -6.99 11.33 7.60
C VAL A 49 -7.50 10.72 6.30
N THR A 50 -7.35 11.43 5.19
CA THR A 50 -7.79 10.95 3.88
C THR A 50 -6.82 9.90 3.37
N VAL A 51 -7.30 8.67 3.18
CA VAL A 51 -6.50 7.58 2.61
C VAL A 51 -6.63 7.58 1.09
N THR A 52 -5.52 7.81 0.40
CA THR A 52 -5.43 7.70 -1.07
C THR A 52 -4.65 6.45 -1.42
N HIS A 53 -5.11 5.69 -2.41
CA HIS A 53 -4.43 4.50 -2.91
C HIS A 53 -4.02 4.67 -4.37
N TYR A 54 -2.96 3.99 -4.76
CA TYR A 54 -2.55 3.83 -6.16
C TYR A 54 -2.63 2.34 -6.48
N GLU A 55 -3.38 1.98 -7.53
CA GLU A 55 -3.66 0.57 -7.85
C GLU A 55 -2.44 -0.17 -8.37
N ASN A 56 -1.50 0.50 -9.03
CA ASN A 56 -0.28 -0.12 -9.53
C ASN A 56 0.79 0.94 -9.79
N MET A 57 1.79 1.03 -8.91
CA MET A 57 3.07 1.58 -9.32
C MET A 57 3.91 0.42 -9.85
N ALA A 58 3.61 -0.04 -11.07
CA ALA A 58 4.60 -0.78 -11.82
C ALA A 58 5.80 0.17 -12.00
N PRO A 59 7.03 -0.21 -11.61
CA PRO A 59 8.18 0.62 -11.93
C PRO A 59 8.18 0.83 -13.46
N PRO A 60 8.44 2.05 -13.97
CA PRO A 60 8.39 2.33 -15.42
C PRO A 60 9.36 1.45 -16.24
N TRP A 61 10.23 0.68 -15.58
CA TRP A 61 11.17 -0.25 -16.17
C TRP A 61 10.56 -1.63 -16.52
N THR A 62 9.46 -2.07 -15.88
CA THR A 62 8.86 -3.39 -16.17
C THR A 62 8.02 -3.42 -17.45
N SER A 63 7.63 -2.28 -17.99
CA SER A 63 6.91 -2.18 -19.27
C SER A 63 7.82 -2.04 -20.50
N PHE A 64 9.14 -1.89 -20.33
CA PHE A 64 10.09 -1.75 -21.44
C PHE A 64 10.68 -3.07 -21.97
N ILE A 65 10.48 -4.20 -21.27
CA ILE A 65 11.11 -5.49 -21.64
C ILE A 65 10.24 -6.36 -22.58
N PHE A 66 9.00 -5.99 -22.88
CA PHE A 66 8.11 -6.82 -23.73
C PHE A 66 7.48 -6.11 -24.93
N ARG A 67 8.21 -5.17 -25.56
CA ARG A 67 7.85 -4.64 -26.89
C ARG A 67 9.06 -4.46 -27.82
N SER A 68 9.93 -5.46 -27.86
CA SER A 68 10.82 -5.72 -29.00
C SER A 68 11.30 -7.17 -29.02
N LEU A 69 10.40 -8.09 -29.37
CA LEU A 69 10.70 -9.30 -30.13
C LEU A 69 9.50 -9.57 -31.04
#